data_AF-A0AAE0S1L8-F1
#
_entry.id   AF-A0AAE0S1L8-F1
#
_cell.length_a   1.000
_cell.length_b   1.000
_cell.length_c   1.000
_cell.angle_alpha   90.00
_cell.angle_beta   90.00
_cell.angle_gamma   90.00
#
_symmetry.space_group_name_H-M   'P 1'
#
loop_
_entity.id
_entity.type
_entity.pdbx_description
1 polymer ?
#
loop_
_entity_poly.entity_id
_entity_poly.type
_entity_poly.pdbx_seq_one_letter_code
_entity_poly.pdbx_strand_id
1 'polypeptide(L)'
;MGDLVAWITIGDYHLPTSEDVPNVATAGKSLSFTLSPFNYFSSDPSMESLDGIYMTKEDSLDSSSDLIKFDLYDNYEDNICPPEIFQLKEFVGNGSKLFMQAP
;
A
#
# COMPACT_ATOMS: atom_id res chain seq x y z
N MET A 1 -11.55 37.95 6.77
CA MET A 1 -10.73 36.72 6.75
C MET A 1 -10.89 36.14 5.36
N GLY A 2 -9.81 36.07 4.58
CA GLY A 2 -9.86 35.64 3.18
C GLY A 2 -9.56 34.16 3.04
N ASP A 3 -10.11 33.54 2.00
CA ASP A 3 -9.75 32.19 1.58
C ASP A 3 -8.41 32.21 0.81
N LEU A 4 -7.60 31.17 0.96
CA LEU A 4 -6.26 31.07 0.38
C LEU A 4 -6.24 30.01 -0.72
N VAL A 5 -5.51 30.30 -1.80
CA VAL A 5 -5.29 29.37 -2.91
C VAL A 5 -3.79 29.21 -3.14
N ALA A 6 -3.30 27.96 -3.13
CA ALA A 6 -1.92 27.63 -3.45
C ALA A 6 -1.81 27.17 -4.91
N TRP A 7 -0.81 27.70 -5.63
CA TRP A 7 -0.50 27.33 -7.01
C TRP A 7 0.86 26.64 -7.02
N ILE A 8 0.89 25.33 -7.34
CA ILE A 8 2.10 24.51 -7.36
C ILE A 8 2.39 24.10 -8.80
N THR A 9 3.63 24.32 -9.26
CA THR A 9 4.12 23.89 -10.57
C THR A 9 5.26 22.90 -10.38
N ILE A 10 5.19 21.76 -11.07
CA ILE A 10 6.19 20.69 -11.01
C ILE A 10 6.55 20.30 -12.45
N GLY A 11 7.83 20.11 -12.73
CA GLY A 11 8.31 19.74 -14.06
C GLY A 11 9.75 19.25 -14.01
N ASP A 12 10.20 18.65 -15.10
CA ASP A 12 11.56 18.12 -15.29
C ASP A 12 12.13 18.63 -16.63
N TYR A 13 13.45 18.77 -16.69
CA TYR A 13 14.19 19.01 -17.93
C TYR A 13 14.93 17.74 -18.32
N HIS A 14 14.25 16.88 -19.08
CA HIS A 14 14.77 15.56 -19.43
C HIS A 14 15.69 15.63 -20.67
N LEU A 15 16.96 15.32 -20.48
CA LEU A 15 17.91 14.96 -21.55
C LEU A 15 17.92 13.44 -21.80
N PRO A 16 17.44 12.94 -22.95
CA PRO A 16 17.39 11.50 -23.21
C PRO A 16 18.78 10.84 -23.20
N THR A 17 18.88 9.68 -22.56
CA THR A 17 20.09 8.85 -22.55
C THR A 17 19.83 7.49 -23.21
N SER A 18 20.86 6.65 -23.35
CA SER A 18 20.71 5.29 -23.89
C SER A 18 19.81 4.39 -23.04
N GLU A 19 19.63 4.70 -21.75
CA GLU A 19 18.77 3.95 -20.84
C GLU A 19 17.28 4.24 -21.08
N ASP A 20 16.95 5.28 -21.84
CA ASP A 20 15.57 5.63 -22.19
C ASP A 20 15.02 4.86 -23.41
N VAL A 21 15.75 3.85 -23.90
CA VAL A 21 15.34 3.00 -25.02
C VAL A 21 14.96 1.61 -24.51
N PRO A 22 13.80 1.04 -24.90
CA PRO A 22 12.80 1.59 -25.83
C PRO A 22 11.87 2.65 -25.20
N ASN A 23 11.84 2.72 -23.88
CA ASN A 23 10.97 3.62 -23.13
C ASN A 23 11.76 4.30 -22.02
N VAL A 24 11.34 5.51 -21.67
CA VAL A 24 11.81 6.24 -20.50
C VAL A 24 11.42 5.47 -19.24
N ALA A 25 12.39 5.16 -18.38
CA ALA A 25 12.10 4.53 -17.10
C ALA A 25 11.35 5.49 -16.16
N THR A 26 10.29 5.01 -15.52
CA THR A 26 9.56 5.77 -14.50
C THR A 26 10.38 5.94 -13.21
N ALA A 27 11.22 4.95 -12.88
CA ALA A 27 12.08 5.00 -11.71
C ALA A 27 13.03 6.21 -11.79
N GLY A 28 13.02 7.04 -10.75
CA GLY A 28 13.87 8.24 -10.66
C GLY A 28 13.38 9.45 -11.48
N LYS A 29 12.29 9.31 -12.27
CA LYS A 29 11.69 10.41 -13.04
C LYS A 29 10.30 10.83 -12.54
N SER A 30 9.86 10.24 -11.43
CA SER A 30 8.64 10.66 -10.74
C SER A 30 8.85 12.00 -10.04
N LEU A 31 7.95 12.94 -10.30
CA LEU A 31 7.91 14.22 -9.60
C LEU A 31 6.69 14.23 -8.68
N SER A 32 6.85 14.73 -7.46
CA SER A 32 5.78 14.77 -6.47
C SER A 32 5.86 16.00 -5.58
N PHE A 33 4.74 16.36 -5.00
CA PHE A 33 4.65 17.27 -3.86
C PHE A 33 3.77 16.62 -2.81
N THR A 34 4.02 16.92 -1.55
CA THR A 34 3.27 16.33 -0.44
C THR A 34 2.80 17.43 0.49
N LEU A 35 1.52 17.39 0.84
CA LEU A 35 0.96 18.16 1.95
C LEU A 35 0.96 17.25 3.17
N SER A 36 1.85 17.55 4.11
CA SER A 36 1.94 16.81 5.37
C SER A 36 1.36 17.65 6.51
N PRO A 37 0.63 17.03 7.45
CA PRO A 37 0.17 17.71 8.67
C PRO A 37 1.34 18.37 9.42
N PHE A 38 1.17 19.62 9.84
CA PHE A 38 2.15 20.34 10.67
C PHE A 38 1.45 20.96 11.87
N ASN A 39 1.60 20.35 13.05
CA ASN A 39 0.84 20.68 14.26
C ASN A 39 -0.69 20.68 14.06
N TYR A 40 -1.18 19.86 13.13
CA TYR A 40 -2.61 19.74 12.83
C TYR A 40 -3.31 18.73 13.75
N PHE A 41 -2.63 17.62 14.08
CA PHE A 41 -3.12 16.58 14.99
C PHE A 41 -2.36 16.63 16.33
N SER A 42 -2.96 16.06 17.38
CA SER A 42 -2.32 15.90 18.71
C SER A 42 -1.28 14.77 18.75
N SER A 43 -1.39 13.81 17.85
CA SER A 43 -0.53 12.63 17.72
C SER A 43 -0.53 12.14 16.27
N ASP A 44 0.38 11.22 15.93
CA ASP A 44 0.42 10.60 14.60
C ASP A 44 -0.89 9.84 14.32
N PRO A 45 -1.67 10.20 13.28
CA PRO A 45 -2.92 9.50 12.96
C PRO A 45 -2.70 8.04 12.53
N SER A 46 -1.48 7.64 12.15
CA SER A 46 -1.19 6.25 11.79
C SER A 46 -1.25 5.28 12.98
N MET A 47 -1.17 5.80 14.21
CA MET A 47 -1.26 5.00 15.44
C MET A 47 -2.64 4.34 15.63
N GLU A 48 -3.68 4.86 14.98
CA GLU A 48 -5.03 4.29 15.02
C GLU A 48 -5.32 3.35 13.84
N SER A 49 -4.29 3.00 13.05
CA SER A 49 -4.45 2.10 11.91
C SER A 49 -4.76 0.66 12.34
N LEU A 50 -5.80 0.07 11.74
CA LEU A 50 -6.13 -1.36 11.90
C LEU A 50 -5.12 -2.29 11.22
N ASP A 51 -4.31 -1.75 10.29
CA ASP A 51 -3.22 -2.50 9.65
C ASP A 51 -1.93 -2.47 10.49
N GLY A 52 -1.95 -1.81 11.65
CA GLY A 52 -0.84 -1.81 12.60
C GLY A 52 -0.67 -3.17 13.27
N ILE A 53 0.58 -3.61 13.46
CA ILE A 53 0.91 -4.86 14.14
C ILE A 53 1.73 -4.54 15.38
N TYR A 54 1.28 -5.01 16.55
CA TYR A 54 2.02 -4.90 17.80
C TYR A 54 2.53 -6.27 18.26
N MET A 55 3.83 -6.38 18.54
CA MET A 55 4.49 -7.63 18.93
C MET A 55 4.99 -7.55 20.36
N THR A 56 4.65 -8.54 21.18
CA THR A 56 5.11 -8.65 22.56
C THR A 56 5.66 -10.04 22.86
N LYS A 57 6.60 -10.13 23.80
CA LYS A 57 7.01 -11.43 24.35
C LYS A 57 5.86 -11.97 25.20
N GLU A 58 5.55 -13.26 25.03
CA GLU A 58 4.59 -13.92 25.90
C GLU A 58 5.24 -14.27 27.24
N ASP A 59 4.75 -13.65 28.31
CA ASP A 59 5.18 -13.94 29.69
C ASP A 59 4.44 -15.16 30.23
N SER A 60 4.57 -16.32 29.57
CA SER A 60 4.04 -17.57 30.12
C SER A 60 4.96 -18.04 31.27
N LEU A 61 4.35 -18.53 32.35
CA LEU A 61 5.04 -19.04 33.54
C LEU A 61 5.83 -20.35 33.29
N ASP A 62 5.81 -20.87 32.06
CA ASP A 62 6.53 -22.07 31.68
C ASP A 62 7.74 -21.67 30.83
N SER A 63 8.93 -21.75 31.43
CA SER A 63 10.20 -21.24 30.88
C SER A 63 10.71 -21.96 29.62
N SER A 64 9.86 -22.70 28.91
CA SER A 64 10.19 -23.48 27.72
C SER A 64 9.56 -22.98 26.43
N SER A 65 8.74 -21.92 26.45
CA SER A 65 8.11 -21.38 25.24
C SER A 65 8.52 -19.93 24.99
N ASP A 66 9.53 -19.71 24.14
CA ASP A 66 9.86 -18.38 23.57
C ASP A 66 8.78 -18.01 22.52
N LEU A 67 7.58 -17.69 22.98
CA LEU A 67 6.46 -17.30 22.11
C LEU A 67 6.40 -15.77 21.98
N ILE A 68 6.04 -15.32 20.78
CA ILE A 68 5.75 -13.92 20.46
C ILE A 68 4.26 -13.81 20.23
N LYS A 69 3.60 -12.93 20.98
CA LYS A 69 2.21 -12.57 20.78
C LYS A 69 2.12 -11.43 19.75
N PHE A 70 1.27 -11.62 18.74
CA PHE A 70 0.94 -10.61 17.75
C PHE A 70 -0.48 -10.09 18.04
N ASP A 71 -0.60 -8.79 18.30
CA ASP A 71 -1.87 -8.08 18.40
C ASP A 71 -2.17 -7.42 17.04
N LEU A 72 -3.23 -7.89 16.37
CA LEU A 72 -3.64 -7.50 15.02
C LEU A 72 -4.88 -6.60 15.01
N TYR A 73 -5.30 -6.03 16.14
CA TYR A 73 -6.44 -5.09 16.25
C TYR A 73 -7.72 -5.55 15.49
N ASP A 74 -8.13 -6.80 15.68
CA ASP A 74 -9.28 -7.43 15.01
C ASP A 74 -9.17 -7.55 13.47
N ASN A 75 -7.99 -7.29 12.88
CA ASN A 75 -7.63 -7.60 11.49
C ASN A 75 -7.18 -9.07 11.32
N TYR A 76 -7.66 -9.97 12.18
CA TYR A 76 -7.36 -11.40 12.03
C TYR A 76 -8.24 -11.97 10.93
N GLU A 77 -7.75 -11.90 9.69
CA GLU A 77 -8.33 -12.63 8.57
C GLU A 77 -7.55 -13.93 8.35
N ASP A 78 -8.24 -15.07 8.42
CA ASP A 78 -7.79 -16.35 7.90
C ASP A 78 -7.74 -16.28 6.35
N ASN A 79 -6.84 -15.46 5.82
CA ASN A 79 -6.73 -15.13 4.39
C ASN A 79 -6.00 -16.21 3.59
N ILE A 80 -6.27 -17.49 3.87
CA ILE A 80 -5.87 -18.59 2.99
C ILE A 80 -6.96 -18.77 1.92
N CYS A 81 -7.26 -17.69 1.20
CA CYS A 81 -8.17 -17.69 0.06
C CYS A 81 -7.39 -17.22 -1.17
N PRO A 82 -6.56 -18.08 -1.80
CA PRO A 82 -5.91 -17.71 -3.04
C PRO A 82 -6.98 -17.38 -4.09
N PRO A 83 -6.81 -16.31 -4.89
CA PRO A 83 -7.73 -16.02 -5.96
C PRO A 83 -7.74 -17.16 -6.97
N GLU A 84 -8.90 -17.39 -7.59
CA GLU A 84 -9.02 -18.40 -8.65
C GLU A 84 -8.14 -18.00 -9.85
N ILE A 85 -7.24 -18.90 -10.27
CA ILE A 85 -6.35 -18.66 -11.42
C ILE A 85 -7.08 -19.09 -12.69
N PHE A 86 -7.53 -18.13 -13.47
CA PHE A 86 -8.14 -18.39 -14.77
C PHE A 86 -7.08 -18.55 -15.87
N GLN A 87 -7.25 -19.54 -16.75
CA GLN A 87 -6.40 -19.65 -17.93
C GLN A 87 -6.89 -18.71 -19.04
N LEU A 88 -5.96 -18.05 -19.74
CA LEU A 88 -6.26 -17.16 -20.86
C LEU A 88 -7.19 -17.79 -21.93
N LYS A 89 -7.08 -19.10 -22.14
CA LYS A 89 -7.93 -19.85 -23.08
C LYS A 89 -9.42 -19.83 -22.71
N GLU A 90 -9.77 -19.68 -21.44
CA GLU A 90 -11.17 -19.60 -20.99
C GLU A 90 -11.85 -18.31 -21.43
N PHE A 91 -11.10 -17.23 -21.55
CA PHE A 91 -11.62 -15.92 -21.96
C PHE A 91 -11.74 -15.76 -23.47
N VAL A 92 -11.02 -16.58 -24.26
CA VAL A 92 -11.04 -16.53 -25.73
C VAL A 92 -12.39 -17.00 -26.30
N GLY A 93 -13.18 -17.78 -25.55
CA GLY A 93 -14.51 -18.24 -25.95
C GLY A 93 -15.68 -17.62 -25.17
N ASN A 94 -15.44 -17.13 -23.95
CA ASN A 94 -16.47 -16.50 -23.12
C ASN A 94 -15.88 -15.37 -22.26
N GLY A 95 -15.99 -14.14 -22.74
CA GLY A 95 -15.48 -12.94 -22.06
C GLY A 95 -16.26 -12.52 -20.82
N SER A 96 -17.41 -13.14 -20.50
CA SER A 96 -18.23 -12.75 -19.35
C SER A 96 -17.51 -12.98 -18.01
N LYS A 97 -16.54 -13.90 -17.98
CA LYS A 97 -15.71 -14.18 -16.79
C LYS A 97 -14.72 -13.05 -16.46
N LEU A 98 -14.42 -12.13 -17.40
CA LEU A 98 -13.53 -10.98 -17.15
C LEU A 98 -14.12 -9.95 -16.19
N PHE A 99 -15.45 -9.93 -16.05
CA PHE A 99 -16.17 -8.95 -15.25
C PHE A 99 -16.77 -9.56 -13.98
N MET A 100 -16.35 -10.77 -13.59
CA MET A 100 -16.65 -11.29 -12.25
C MET A 100 -15.82 -10.46 -11.26
N GLN A 101 -16.44 -9.40 -10.75
CA GLN A 101 -15.95 -8.68 -9.59
C GLN A 101 -15.83 -9.71 -8.46
N ALA A 102 -14.67 -9.74 -7.78
CA ALA A 102 -14.55 -10.47 -6.53
C ALA A 102 -15.70 -10.05 -5.59
N PRO A 103 -16.39 -10.99 -4.93
CA PRO A 103 -17.43 -10.67 -3.95
C PRO A 103 -16.87 -9.81 -2.80
#